data_AF-A0A450T7Z9-F1
#
_entry.id   AF-A0A450T7Z9-F1
#
_cell.length_a   1.000
_cell.length_b   1.000
_cell.length_c   1.000
_cell.angle_alpha   90.00
_cell.angle_beta   90.00
_cell.angle_gamma   90.00
#
_symmetry.space_group_name_H-M   'P 1'
#
loop_
_entity.id
_entity.type
_entity.pdbx_description
1 polymer ?
#
loop_
_entity_poly.entity_id
_entity_poly.type
_entity_poly.pdbx_seq_one_letter_code
_entity_poly.pdbx_strand_id
1 'polypeptide(L)' 'MTADGSVHMVPYVGPVEVIFGDRNCFVGALVLGDEVLLGAMPMEDMDLIISPTHGRLVANPARPDFPHALVE' A
#
# COMPACT_ATOMS: atom_id res chain seq x y z
N MET A 1 -8.98 -14.23 0.74
CA MET A 1 -9.10 -15.01 1.99
C MET A 1 -8.62 -14.12 3.12
N THR A 2 -9.37 -14.02 4.20
CA THR A 2 -9.01 -13.27 5.40
C THR A 2 -8.09 -14.09 6.30
N ALA A 3 -7.51 -13.48 7.35
CA ALA A 3 -6.53 -14.13 8.22
C ALA A 3 -7.08 -15.36 8.98
N ASP A 4 -8.40 -15.45 9.15
CA ASP A 4 -9.13 -16.59 9.74
C ASP A 4 -9.40 -17.73 8.74
N GLY A 5 -8.97 -17.60 7.48
CA GLY A 5 -9.21 -18.58 6.43
C GLY A 5 -10.56 -18.43 5.72
N SER A 6 -11.39 -17.47 6.12
CA SER A 6 -12.69 -17.24 5.50
C SER A 6 -12.57 -16.62 4.10
N VAL A 7 -13.56 -16.89 3.25
CA VAL A 7 -13.70 -16.30 1.91
C VAL A 7 -14.95 -15.45 1.88
N HIS A 8 -14.81 -14.21 1.43
CA HIS A 8 -15.89 -13.23 1.40
C HIS A 8 -16.07 -12.70 -0.02
N MET A 9 -17.32 -12.57 -0.46
CA MET A 9 -17.66 -11.78 -1.63
C MET A 9 -17.85 -10.33 -1.18
N VAL A 10 -16.97 -9.44 -1.62
CA VAL A 10 -16.95 -8.03 -1.18
C VAL A 10 -16.94 -7.09 -2.38
N PRO A 11 -17.46 -5.85 -2.23
CA PRO A 11 -17.37 -4.85 -3.29
C PRO A 11 -15.92 -4.53 -3.63
N TYR A 12 -15.67 -4.35 -4.92
CA TYR A 12 -14.43 -3.78 -5.44
C TYR A 12 -14.67 -2.30 -5.76
N VAL A 13 -13.71 -1.44 -5.41
CA VAL A 13 -13.74 -0.01 -5.71
C VAL A 13 -12.42 0.43 -6.33
N GLY A 14 -12.47 1.33 -7.32
CA GLY A 14 -11.28 1.86 -7.96
C GLY A 14 -11.57 2.80 -9.13
N PRO A 15 -10.61 3.66 -9.51
CA PRO A 15 -9.30 3.83 -8.87
C PRO A 15 -9.39 4.65 -7.57
N VAL A 16 -8.62 4.24 -6.55
CA VAL A 16 -8.46 4.95 -5.28
C VAL A 16 -7.07 5.56 -5.25
N GLU A 17 -6.97 6.87 -5.00
CA GLU A 17 -5.70 7.52 -4.74
C GLU A 17 -5.27 7.27 -3.30
N VAL A 18 -4.06 6.75 -3.13
CA VAL A 18 -3.42 6.58 -1.82
C VAL A 18 -2.28 7.57 -1.74
N ILE A 19 -2.24 8.36 -0.68
CA ILE A 19 -1.21 9.37 -0.43
C ILE A 19 -0.51 9.03 0.87
N PHE A 20 0.82 8.93 0.83
CA PHE A 20 1.67 8.68 1.99
C PHE A 20 2.86 9.64 1.99
N GLY A 21 2.80 10.67 2.85
CA GLY A 21 3.83 11.72 2.88
C GLY A 21 3.88 12.48 1.56
N ASP A 22 5.00 12.40 0.87
CA ASP A 22 5.27 12.98 -0.46
C ASP A 22 5.13 11.97 -1.61
N ARG A 23 4.59 10.78 -1.32
CA ARG A 23 4.32 9.71 -2.30
C ARG A 23 2.82 9.55 -2.54
N ASN A 24 2.45 9.18 -3.77
CA ASN A 24 1.09 8.76 -4.08
C ASN A 24 1.09 7.63 -5.13
N CYS A 25 0.02 6.83 -5.12
CA CYS A 25 -0.27 5.83 -6.15
C CYS A 25 -1.78 5.66 -6.34
N PHE A 26 -2.20 5.02 -7.44
CA PHE A 26 -3.59 4.67 -7.69
C PHE A 26 -3.77 3.16 -7.71
N VAL A 27 -4.70 2.66 -6.91
CA VAL A 27 -4.97 1.21 -6.81
C VAL A 27 -6.47 0.90 -6.77
N GLY A 28 -6.81 -0.36 -7.01
CA GLY A 28 -8.12 -0.89 -6.64
C GLY A 28 -8.12 -1.40 -5.20
N ALA A 29 -9.27 -1.34 -4.54
CA ALA A 29 -9.45 -1.81 -3.17
C ALA A 29 -10.68 -2.72 -3.04
N LEU A 30 -10.60 -3.65 -2.08
CA LEU A 30 -11.73 -4.48 -1.65
C LEU A 30 -12.29 -3.89 -0.35
N VAL A 31 -13.60 -3.68 -0.29
CA VAL A 31 -14.25 -3.05 0.87
C VAL A 31 -14.68 -4.11 1.87
N LEU A 32 -13.97 -4.21 2.99
CA LEU A 32 -14.27 -5.14 4.09
C LEU A 32 -13.94 -4.49 5.43
N GLY A 33 -14.93 -4.41 6.34
CA GLY A 33 -14.76 -3.78 7.64
C GLY A 33 -14.71 -2.25 7.58
N ASP A 34 -14.09 -1.64 8.58
CA ASP A 34 -14.00 -0.20 8.80
C ASP A 34 -12.55 0.32 8.92
N GLU A 35 -11.56 -0.57 8.81
CA GLU A 35 -10.13 -0.23 8.84
C GLU A 35 -9.49 -0.44 7.46
N VAL A 36 -8.62 0.49 7.07
CA VAL A 36 -7.88 0.41 5.81
C VAL A 36 -6.60 -0.40 6.00
N LEU A 37 -6.46 -1.47 5.23
CA LEU A 37 -5.24 -2.26 5.16
C LEU A 37 -4.48 -1.92 3.87
N LEU A 38 -3.22 -1.51 4.02
CA LEU A 38 -2.34 -1.22 2.88
C LEU A 38 -1.62 -2.50 2.44
N GLY A 39 -1.81 -2.90 1.19
CA GLY A 39 -1.16 -4.08 0.60
C GLY A 39 0.29 -3.84 0.17
N ALA A 40 0.98 -4.91 -0.22
CA ALA A 40 2.36 -4.83 -0.72
C ALA A 40 2.48 -4.02 -2.02
N MET A 41 1.59 -4.24 -3.00
CA MET A 41 1.58 -3.51 -4.28
C MET A 41 1.63 -1.98 -4.13
N PRO A 42 0.70 -1.32 -3.39
CA PRO A 42 0.79 0.13 -3.23
C PRO A 42 2.03 0.58 -2.44
N MET A 43 2.58 -0.26 -1.54
CA MET A 43 3.84 0.05 -0.86
C MET A 43 5.03 0.00 -1.82
N GLU A 44 5.06 -0.96 -2.74
CA GLU A 44 6.10 -1.12 -3.76
C GLU A 44 6.03 0.02 -4.79
N ASP A 45 4.84 0.36 -5.28
CA ASP A 45 4.61 1.47 -6.23
C ASP A 45 5.12 2.81 -5.67
N MET A 46 4.99 3.02 -4.36
CA MET A 46 5.43 4.24 -3.67
C MET A 46 6.87 4.15 -3.13
N ASP A 47 7.59 3.02 -3.32
CA ASP A 47 8.91 2.73 -2.75
C ASP A 47 8.95 3.01 -1.23
N LEU A 48 7.98 2.45 -0.50
CA LEU A 48 7.91 2.55 0.95
C LEU A 48 8.64 1.38 1.61
N ILE A 49 9.36 1.69 2.70
CA ILE A 49 10.07 0.70 3.50
C ILE A 49 9.60 0.75 4.95
N ILE A 50 9.62 -0.40 5.62
CA ILE A 50 9.35 -0.48 7.06
C ILE A 50 10.67 -0.24 7.78
N SER A 51 10.71 0.74 8.69
CA SER A 51 11.77 0.94 9.67
C SER A 51 11.47 0.08 10.91
N PRO A 52 12.13 -1.09 11.10
CA PRO A 52 11.77 -2.01 12.17
C PRO A 52 12.09 -1.42 13.54
N THR A 53 13.19 -0.67 13.64
CA THR A 53 13.64 -0.01 14.88
C THR A 53 12.61 0.98 15.41
N HIS A 54 11.86 1.64 14.53
CA HIS A 54 10.87 2.65 14.90
C HIS A 54 9.43 2.14 14.80
N GLY A 55 9.21 0.96 14.22
CA GLY A 55 7.88 0.43 13.93
C GLY A 55 7.08 1.34 12.99
N ARG A 56 7.72 1.93 11.97
CA ARG A 56 7.12 2.93 11.08
C ARG A 56 7.31 2.59 9.62
N LEU A 57 6.31 2.87 8.80
CA LEU A 57 6.44 2.95 7.35
C LEU A 57 7.06 4.31 7.00
N VAL A 58 8.03 4.34 6.10
CA VAL A 58 8.70 5.56 5.62
C VAL A 58 8.96 5.47 4.12
N ALA A 59 9.00 6.61 3.43
CA ALA A 59 9.53 6.64 2.06
C ALA A 59 11.00 6.20 2.07
N ASN A 60 11.42 5.44 1.06
CA ASN A 60 12.79 4.93 0.97
C ASN A 60 13.82 6.07 0.99
N PRO A 61 14.65 6.21 2.05
CA PRO A 61 15.61 7.30 2.15
C PRO A 61 16.72 7.24 1.09
N ALA A 62 16.95 6.06 0.50
CA ALA A 62 17.90 5.92 -0.61
C ALA A 62 17.40 6.57 -1.90
N ARG A 63 16.10 6.90 -1.98
CA ARG A 63 15.46 7.53 -3.13
C ARG A 63 14.58 8.68 -2.65
N PRO A 64 15.15 9.85 -2.35
CA PRO A 64 14.39 10.96 -1.78
C PRO A 64 13.39 11.54 -2.80
N ASP A 65 13.79 11.73 -4.06
CA ASP A 65 12.99 12.50 -5.00
C ASP A 65 11.83 11.69 -5.60
N PHE A 66 12.08 10.47 -6.10
CA PHE A 66 11.07 9.67 -6.82
C PHE A 66 11.16 8.16 -6.52
N PRO A 67 10.03 7.42 -6.47
CA PRO A 67 10.04 5.97 -6.46
C PRO A 67 10.67 5.46 -7.75
N HIS A 68 11.46 4.38 -7.66
CA HIS A 68 11.83 3.64 -8.85
C HIS A 68 10.91 2.45 -9.01
N ALA A 69 10.02 2.51 -10.00
CA ALA A 69 9.39 1.31 -10.52
C ALA A 69 10.45 0.55 -11.33
N LEU A 70 10.77 -0.68 -10.92
CA LEU A 70 11.36 -1.66 -11.82
C LEU A 70 10.25 -2.09 -12.77
N VAL A 71 10.32 -1.69 -14.02
CA VAL A 71 9.44 -2.22 -15.06
C VAL A 71 10.06 -3.55 -15.51
N GLU A 72 9.49 -4.67 -15.06
CA GLU A 72 9.77 -6.00 -15.64
C GLU A 72 8.93 -6.24 -16.91
#